data_AF-A0AAD3TEG3-F1
#
_entry.id   AF-A0AAD3TEG3-F1
#
_cell.length_a   1.000
_cell.length_b   1.000
_cell.length_c   1.000
_cell.angle_alpha   90.00
_cell.angle_beta   90.00
_cell.angle_gamma   90.00
#
_symmetry.space_group_name_H-M   'P 1'
#
loop_
_entity.id
_entity.type
_entity.pdbx_description
1 polymer ?
#
loop_
_entity_poly.entity_id
_entity_poly.type
_entity_poly.pdbx_seq_one_letter_code
_entity_poly.pdbx_strand_id
1 'polypeptide(L)' 'MAGDAACEKTEKPWVLFGMAVAAAAALILWGFSGSNSSGGKMMKAPGRDGFIRRSYFESDPAGYFRDLHKK' A
#
# COMPACT_ATOMS: atom_id res chain seq x y z
N MET A 1 -55.18 -8.33 11.41
CA MET A 1 -54.94 -8.14 9.98
C MET A 1 -54.77 -6.64 9.71
N ALA A 2 -53.81 -6.30 8.84
CA ALA A 2 -53.52 -4.99 8.24
C ALA A 2 -52.94 -3.91 9.20
N GLY A 3 -51.79 -3.30 8.94
CA GLY A 3 -50.88 -3.44 7.81
C GLY A 3 -49.61 -2.65 8.07
N ASP A 4 -48.48 -3.23 7.66
CA ASP A 4 -47.20 -2.57 7.48
C ASP A 4 -47.38 -1.27 6.69
N ALA A 5 -47.21 -0.14 7.36
CA ALA A 5 -46.91 1.12 6.70
C ALA A 5 -45.39 1.31 6.68
N ALA A 6 -44.69 0.41 5.99
CA ALA A 6 -43.37 0.73 5.45
C ALA A 6 -43.58 1.73 4.30
N CYS A 7 -43.88 2.99 4.65
CA CYS A 7 -43.86 4.09 3.70
C CYS A 7 -42.41 4.45 3.42
N GLU A 8 -41.85 3.68 2.48
CA GLU A 8 -40.84 4.06 1.50
C GLU A 8 -40.56 5.56 1.49
N LYS A 9 -39.44 5.93 2.10
CA LYS A 9 -38.93 7.30 2.07
C LYS A 9 -38.32 7.53 0.70
N THR A 10 -39.16 8.01 -0.22
CA THR A 10 -38.80 8.49 -1.56
C THR A 10 -37.55 9.36 -1.51
N GLU A 11 -36.43 8.79 -1.92
CA GLU A 11 -35.13 9.44 -1.94
C GLU A 11 -34.94 10.14 -3.29
N LYS A 12 -34.72 11.45 -3.20
CA LYS A 12 -34.43 12.34 -4.32
C LYS A 12 -33.29 11.69 -5.14
N PRO A 13 -33.41 11.53 -6.47
CA PRO A 13 -32.45 10.74 -7.28
C PRO A 13 -30.97 11.19 -7.14
N TRP A 14 -30.75 12.42 -6.67
CA TRP A 14 -29.50 13.10 -6.49
C TRP A 14 -28.77 12.57 -5.24
N VAL A 15 -29.52 12.07 -4.25
CA VAL A 15 -29.01 11.40 -3.04
C VAL A 15 -28.54 9.98 -3.36
N LEU A 16 -29.28 9.26 -4.21
CA LEU A 16 -28.92 7.91 -4.68
C LEU A 16 -27.62 7.90 -5.51
N PHE A 17 -27.44 8.89 -6.40
CA PHE A 17 -26.18 9.04 -7.14
C PHE A 17 -24.99 9.40 -6.23
N GLY A 18 -25.22 10.16 -5.14
CA GLY A 18 -24.17 10.51 -4.17
C GLY A 18 -23.72 9.34 -3.29
N MET A 19 -24.64 8.45 -2.88
CA MET A 19 -24.30 7.32 -2.00
C MET A 19 -23.51 6.19 -2.69
N ALA A 20 -23.71 5.96 -3.99
CA ALA A 20 -22.96 4.94 -4.72
C ALA A 20 -21.45 5.24 -4.81
N VAL A 21 -21.07 6.52 -4.88
CA VAL A 21 -19.66 6.95 -4.90
C VAL A 21 -19.00 6.77 -3.52
N ALA A 22 -19.73 7.00 -2.43
CA ALA A 22 -19.21 6.86 -1.07
C ALA A 22 -18.87 5.39 -0.72
N ALA A 23 -19.70 4.44 -1.14
CA ALA A 23 -19.44 3.01 -0.91
C ALA A 23 -18.26 2.49 -1.76
N ALA A 24 -18.13 2.94 -3.01
CA ALA A 24 -17.01 2.57 -3.87
C ALA A 24 -15.67 3.15 -3.37
N ALA A 25 -15.67 4.40 -2.89
CA ALA A 25 -14.47 5.03 -2.33
C ALA A 25 -13.96 4.31 -1.06
N ALA A 26 -14.86 3.82 -0.20
CA ALA A 26 -14.48 3.05 0.99
C ALA A 26 -13.80 1.71 0.63
N LEU A 27 -14.26 1.02 -0.42
CA LEU A 27 -13.64 -0.22 -0.90
C LEU A 27 -12.29 0.01 -1.57
N ILE A 28 -12.09 1.14 -2.25
CA ILE A 28 -10.81 1.51 -2.85
C ILE A 28 -9.79 1.90 -1.76
N LEU A 29 -10.20 2.63 -0.73
CA LEU A 29 -9.33 3.00 0.40
C LEU A 29 -8.97 1.79 1.28
N TRP A 30 -9.88 0.83 1.46
CA TRP A 30 -9.58 -0.42 2.19
C TRP A 30 -8.75 -1.38 1.31
N GLY A 31 -9.13 -1.56 0.04
CA GLY A 31 -8.46 -2.46 -0.90
C GLY A 31 -7.07 -1.99 -1.34
N PHE A 32 -6.80 -0.68 -1.23
CA PHE A 32 -5.48 -0.07 -1.45
C PHE A 32 -4.77 0.24 -0.13
N SER A 33 -5.08 -0.47 0.96
CA SER A 33 -4.22 -0.47 2.15
C SER A 33 -2.86 -1.03 1.74
N GLY A 34 -1.92 -0.10 1.53
CA GLY A 34 -0.68 -0.29 0.82
C GLY A 34 0.01 -1.59 1.18
N SER A 35 0.35 -2.34 0.15
CA SER A 35 1.46 -3.28 0.15
C SER A 35 2.72 -2.50 0.55
N ASN A 36 2.91 -2.35 1.86
CA ASN A 36 4.15 -1.90 2.46
C ASN A 36 5.21 -2.89 1.99
N SER A 37 5.88 -2.53 0.90
CA SER A 37 6.88 -3.35 0.29
C SER A 37 7.90 -3.65 1.38
N SER A 38 7.92 -4.89 1.85
CA SER A 38 8.93 -5.47 2.73
C SER A 38 10.29 -5.58 2.01
N GLY A 39 10.60 -4.59 1.16
CA GLY A 39 11.91 -4.35 0.59
C GLY A 39 12.67 -3.54 1.63
N GLY A 40 13.43 -4.25 2.48
CA GLY A 40 14.24 -3.65 3.53
C GLY A 40 15.03 -2.43 3.05
N LYS A 41 15.32 -1.51 3.99
CA LYS A 41 15.91 -0.19 3.73
C LYS A 41 17.09 -0.29 2.77
N MET A 42 16.97 0.35 1.60
CA MET A 42 18.08 0.49 0.67
C MET A 42 19.02 1.60 1.16
N MET A 43 20.31 1.48 0.86
CA MET A 43 21.32 2.48 1.15
C MET A 43 22.29 2.61 -0.02
N LYS A 44 22.99 3.75 -0.08
CA LYS A 44 24.06 3.96 -1.06
C LYS A 44 25.15 2.90 -0.85
N ALA A 45 25.61 2.28 -1.93
CA ALA A 45 26.62 1.24 -1.87
C ALA A 45 27.99 1.86 -1.50
N PRO A 46 28.64 1.45 -0.38
CA PRO A 46 29.96 1.96 -0.04
C PRO A 46 30.99 1.53 -1.09
N GLY A 47 31.79 2.45 -1.63
CA GLY A 47 32.89 2.12 -2.54
C GLY A 47 32.50 1.67 -3.96
N ARG A 48 31.21 1.73 -4.33
CA ARG A 48 30.76 1.55 -5.73
C ARG A 48 29.57 2.45 -6.03
N ASP A 49 29.30 2.65 -7.32
CA ASP A 49 28.06 3.30 -7.73
C ASP A 49 26.85 2.37 -7.55
N GLY A 50 25.73 2.98 -7.14
CA GLY A 50 24.43 2.32 -6.98
C GLY A 50 23.96 2.20 -5.52
N PHE A 51 22.89 1.42 -5.35
CA PHE A 51 22.24 1.17 -4.06
C PHE A 51 22.23 -0.32 -3.75
N ILE A 52 22.35 -0.66 -2.48
CA ILE A 52 22.26 -2.03 -1.96
C ILE A 52 21.25 -2.10 -0.83
N ARG A 53 20.70 -3.29 -0.56
CA ARG A 53 19.92 -3.51 0.67
C ARG A 53 20.86 -3.38 1.86
N ARG A 54 20.48 -2.56 2.84
CA ARG A 54 21.25 -2.36 4.06
C ARG A 54 21.51 -3.68 4.79
N SER A 55 20.52 -4.58 4.81
CA SER A 55 20.63 -5.90 5.45
C SER A 55 21.73 -6.78 4.85
N TYR A 56 22.00 -6.67 3.53
CA TYR A 56 23.07 -7.43 2.88
C TYR A 56 24.46 -6.97 3.33
N PHE A 57 24.62 -5.67 3.52
CA PHE A 57 25.89 -5.13 4.04
C PHE A 57 26.06 -5.44 5.53
N GLU A 58 24.98 -5.35 6.33
CA GLU A 58 25.04 -5.64 7.76
C GLU A 58 25.27 -7.11 8.06
N SER A 59 24.83 -8.03 7.18
CA SER A 59 25.07 -9.46 7.37
C SER A 59 26.53 -9.87 7.17
N ASP A 60 27.22 -9.28 6.19
CA ASP A 60 28.63 -9.56 5.93
C ASP A 60 29.35 -8.34 5.32
N PRO A 61 29.79 -7.39 6.17
CA PRO A 61 30.49 -6.21 5.68
C PRO A 61 31.87 -6.56 5.11
N ALA A 62 32.55 -7.58 5.66
CA ALA A 62 33.87 -8.00 5.18
C ALA A 62 33.78 -8.65 3.79
N GLY A 63 32.80 -9.54 3.57
CA GLY A 63 32.52 -10.14 2.27
C GLY A 63 32.18 -9.10 1.22
N TYR A 64 31.37 -8.08 1.57
CA TYR A 64 31.06 -6.98 0.68
C TYR A 64 32.32 -6.27 0.15
N PHE A 65 33.24 -5.87 1.02
CA PHE A 65 34.48 -5.20 0.60
C PHE A 65 35.46 -6.13 -0.11
N ARG A 66 35.52 -7.42 0.27
CA ARG A 66 36.33 -8.42 -0.46
C ARG A 66 35.84 -8.58 -1.89
N ASP A 67 34.53 -8.62 -2.11
CA ASP A 67 33.96 -8.71 -3.45
C ASP A 67 34.07 -7.39 -4.22
N LEU A 68 34.06 -6.25 -3.52
CA LEU A 68 34.34 -4.95 -4.11
C LEU A 68 35.75 -4.89 -4.72
N HIS A 69 36.75 -5.47 -4.06
CA HIS A 69 38.15 -5.44 -4.52
C HIS A 69 38.49 -6.50 -5.60
N LYS A 70 37.62 -7.48 -5.81
CA LYS A 70 37.81 -8.49 -6.86
C LYS A 70 37.35 -8.01 -8.24
N LYS A 71 36.64 -6.87 -8.29
CA LYS A 71 36.06 -6.30 -9.49
C LYS A 71 36.94 -5.17 -10.01
#